data_AF-A0AAW2JZS2-F1
#
_entry.id   AF-A0AAW2JZS2-F1
#
_cell.length_a   1.000
_cell.length_b   1.000
_cell.length_c   1.000
_cell.angle_alpha   90.00
_cell.angle_beta   90.00
_cell.angle_gamma   90.00
#
_symmetry.space_group_name_H-M   'P 1'
#
loop_
_entity.id
_entity.type
_entity.pdbx_description
1 polymer ?
#
loop_
_entity_poly.entity_id
_entity_poly.type
_entity_poly.pdbx_seq_one_letter_code
_entity_poly.pdbx_strand_id
1 'polypeptide(L)'
;MSIGTNVSSKSPVSIMTCYTYLFTVLMTSFNAPYIVQSRSKMAELLFESYGVPSVAFGVDAAFSYKYNQQLGICSNDGLAICSGFNTSHVIPFLNGEPVYDACCRTNVGGYHVTDYLKQLLSLKYPHHMSKLTWEKVEDLKMEHCYIAPDYAAEVRLFQKGDKKAEEKTRCWQLPWTPSPMEEAPSEEEIARKAALKEKQGQRLREMAEAKRSNRINDLENEIRDLEMLLQRLRHTTENDIPLILAKTVYISKHDVESALAKATQSLRKAKGEPVESVEKMDPSSTEKYNLINVPDEMLTPEQLKQKRKQLFIKSTSEARQLKKQKQVEEELERERQRNLEEERRLENPERYLEELRAKHRDLSEKVEQRKKLKTNGGHTNGNHNASGGVGRGERLNPSQRERMRLLTTAAFDRGKGEDTFGAKDEDWQLYKLMSKDNDDDDDDKPDPDEAELARISSRLQEIDPTFIFKSESGSSSAEPPRFRPLTKEDFQIILGVERFRCPEILFNPNLIGIDQAGLDEMAGISIRRLPSKGQGLEEKITSSILLIGGSCLFPGMSERLEAGIRMTRPCGTPIKIYEASDPILDAWRGASTYAAAMQFPQQTFSRMDYYEKGEDWLRSYELRYTI
;
A
#
# COMPACT_ATOMS: atom_id res chain seq x y z
N MET A 1 -58.48 11.63 20.88
CA MET A 1 -57.89 12.93 20.52
C MET A 1 -56.55 13.05 21.23
N SER A 2 -55.44 12.89 20.50
CA SER A 2 -54.34 13.87 20.34
C SER A 2 -54.13 14.91 21.47
N ILE A 3 -52.95 15.29 21.98
CA ILE A 3 -51.52 15.26 21.57
C ILE A 3 -50.69 15.76 22.79
N GLY A 4 -49.39 15.39 22.88
CA GLY A 4 -48.34 16.26 23.47
C GLY A 4 -47.42 15.60 24.50
N THR A 5 -46.43 14.80 24.11
CA THR A 5 -44.98 15.14 24.02
C THR A 5 -44.34 15.75 25.27
N ASN A 6 -43.43 15.03 25.93
CA ASN A 6 -42.10 15.58 26.25
C ASN A 6 -41.03 14.51 26.55
N VAL A 7 -40.12 14.41 25.58
CA VAL A 7 -38.70 14.06 25.59
C VAL A 7 -38.05 13.75 26.95
N SER A 8 -37.61 12.50 27.12
CA SER A 8 -36.63 12.09 28.14
C SER A 8 -35.23 12.16 27.54
N SER A 9 -34.39 13.04 28.07
CA SER A 9 -32.96 13.12 27.76
C SER A 9 -32.16 12.45 28.87
N LYS A 10 -31.23 11.57 28.45
CA LYS A 10 -30.23 10.90 29.28
C LYS A 10 -29.10 11.87 29.65
N SER A 11 -28.60 11.77 30.88
CA SER A 11 -27.19 11.65 31.32
C SER A 11 -27.00 12.21 32.75
N PRO A 12 -25.86 12.00 33.44
CA PRO A 12 -25.69 10.89 34.39
C PRO A 12 -25.20 11.38 35.78
N VAL A 13 -24.91 10.42 36.67
CA VAL A 13 -24.29 10.58 38.00
C VAL A 13 -25.28 11.04 39.08
N SER A 14 -25.78 10.08 39.85
CA SER A 14 -26.39 10.36 41.15
C SER A 14 -26.00 9.28 42.14
N ILE A 15 -25.32 9.75 43.18
CA ILE A 15 -25.06 9.14 44.48
C ILE A 15 -26.38 8.56 45.02
N MET A 16 -26.39 7.32 45.51
CA MET A 16 -27.45 6.90 46.44
C MET A 16 -27.10 5.63 47.21
N THR A 17 -26.83 5.79 48.50
CA THR A 17 -27.23 4.80 49.50
C THR A 17 -27.99 5.56 50.59
N CYS A 18 -29.29 5.31 50.67
CA CYS A 18 -30.18 5.82 51.71
C CYS A 18 -29.96 5.04 53.01
N TYR A 19 -29.69 5.73 54.12
CA TYR A 19 -30.53 5.77 55.32
C TYR A 19 -30.12 7.01 56.13
N THR A 20 -31.10 7.73 56.64
CA THR A 20 -31.05 8.96 57.47
C THR A 20 -29.74 9.21 58.24
N TYR A 21 -29.05 10.30 57.88
CA TYR A 21 -28.18 11.24 58.62
C TYR A 21 -26.97 11.62 57.76
N LEU A 22 -26.95 12.88 57.28
CA LEU A 22 -25.77 13.67 56.92
C LEU A 22 -24.63 12.92 56.16
N PHE A 23 -24.70 12.97 54.83
CA PHE A 23 -23.78 12.34 53.86
C PHE A 23 -22.29 12.41 54.22
N THR A 24 -21.66 11.28 54.52
CA THR A 24 -20.19 11.18 54.56
C THR A 24 -19.66 10.63 53.24
N VAL A 25 -18.69 11.32 52.63
CA VAL A 25 -18.08 10.88 51.36
C VAL A 25 -16.78 10.15 51.63
N LEU A 26 -16.70 8.88 51.22
CA LEU A 26 -15.46 8.10 51.22
C LEU A 26 -14.84 8.13 49.82
N MET A 27 -13.67 8.74 49.67
CA MET A 27 -12.94 8.78 48.40
C MET A 27 -11.74 7.84 48.43
N THR A 28 -11.55 7.09 47.35
CA THR A 28 -10.33 6.32 47.14
C THR A 28 -9.21 7.23 46.63
N SER A 29 -8.03 7.13 47.21
CA SER A 29 -6.84 7.93 46.90
C SER A 29 -5.58 7.11 47.16
N PHE A 30 -4.49 7.43 46.48
CA PHE A 30 -3.19 6.79 46.71
C PHE A 30 -2.43 7.48 47.84
N ASN A 31 -1.61 6.75 48.60
CA ASN A 31 -0.72 7.32 49.60
C ASN A 31 0.65 7.64 48.97
N ALA A 32 0.78 8.87 48.48
CA ALA A 32 2.08 9.48 48.18
C ALA A 32 2.13 10.88 48.79
N PRO A 33 3.30 11.34 49.27
CA PRO A 33 3.47 12.67 49.86
C PRO A 33 3.06 13.82 48.90
N TYR A 34 3.05 13.58 47.59
CA TYR A 34 2.63 14.54 46.56
C TYR A 34 1.10 14.75 46.45
N ILE A 35 0.28 14.02 47.24
CA ILE A 35 -1.19 14.01 47.12
C ILE A 35 -1.90 14.88 48.16
N VAL A 36 -1.18 15.46 49.14
CA VAL A 36 -1.78 16.34 50.15
C VAL A 36 -2.51 17.51 49.50
N GLN A 37 -1.90 18.17 48.51
CA GLN A 37 -2.53 19.31 47.83
C GLN A 37 -3.78 18.90 47.04
N SER A 38 -3.76 17.73 46.38
CA SER A 38 -4.93 17.22 45.66
C SER A 38 -6.06 16.81 46.60
N ARG A 39 -5.73 16.16 47.73
CA ARG A 39 -6.70 15.85 48.80
C ARG A 39 -7.30 17.13 49.39
N SER A 40 -6.47 18.16 49.60
CA SER A 40 -6.94 19.43 50.11
C SER A 40 -7.90 20.13 49.15
N LYS A 41 -7.52 20.28 47.87
CA LYS A 41 -8.42 20.86 46.85
C LYS A 41 -9.71 20.07 46.69
N MET A 42 -9.64 18.73 46.79
CA MET A 42 -10.84 17.90 46.77
C MET A 42 -11.71 18.13 48.01
N ALA A 43 -11.10 18.22 49.20
CA ALA A 43 -11.82 18.54 50.42
C ALA A 43 -12.45 19.93 50.37
N GLU A 44 -11.72 20.95 49.91
CA GLU A 44 -12.23 22.30 49.66
C GLU A 44 -13.46 22.27 48.75
N LEU A 45 -13.35 21.58 47.60
CA LEU A 45 -14.47 21.42 46.66
C LEU A 45 -15.68 20.77 47.35
N LEU A 46 -15.48 19.66 48.08
CA LEU A 46 -16.55 18.92 48.74
C LEU A 46 -17.21 19.72 49.88
N PHE A 47 -16.43 20.45 50.68
CA PHE A 47 -16.94 21.23 51.81
C PHE A 47 -17.57 22.55 51.38
N GLU A 48 -16.90 23.31 50.52
CA GLU A 48 -17.34 24.65 50.10
C GLU A 48 -18.40 24.61 49.01
N SER A 49 -18.21 23.78 47.98
CA SER A 49 -19.14 23.76 46.84
C SER A 49 -20.33 22.83 47.07
N TYR A 50 -20.09 21.65 47.67
CA TYR A 50 -21.13 20.64 47.85
C TYR A 50 -21.72 20.58 49.27
N GLY A 51 -21.12 21.26 50.25
CA GLY A 51 -21.64 21.31 51.62
C GLY A 51 -21.66 19.97 52.34
N VAL A 52 -20.72 19.06 52.01
CA VAL A 52 -20.66 17.72 52.62
C VAL A 52 -20.34 17.83 54.12
N PRO A 53 -21.04 17.12 55.02
CA PRO A 53 -20.81 17.24 56.46
C PRO A 53 -19.50 16.60 56.96
N SER A 54 -19.08 15.48 56.37
CA SER A 54 -17.76 14.91 56.65
C SER A 54 -17.22 14.07 55.49
N VAL A 55 -15.90 13.90 55.41
CA VAL A 55 -15.20 13.22 54.32
C VAL A 55 -14.15 12.26 54.89
N ALA A 56 -13.95 11.12 54.26
CA ALA A 56 -12.86 10.19 54.54
C ALA A 56 -12.10 9.85 53.27
N PHE A 57 -10.79 9.64 53.38
CA PHE A 57 -9.94 9.23 52.27
C PHE A 57 -9.32 7.86 52.56
N GLY A 58 -9.56 6.88 51.70
CA GLY A 58 -8.96 5.55 51.83
C GLY A 58 -8.28 5.11 50.54
N VAL A 59 -7.67 3.94 50.53
CA VAL A 59 -7.00 3.33 49.39
C VAL A 59 -7.89 2.21 48.88
N ASP A 60 -8.18 2.23 47.59
CA ASP A 60 -9.02 1.23 46.89
C ASP A 60 -8.53 -0.21 47.09
N ALA A 61 -7.24 -0.45 46.89
CA ALA A 61 -6.62 -1.76 47.07
C ALA A 61 -6.74 -2.27 48.51
N ALA A 62 -6.69 -1.37 49.50
CA ALA A 62 -6.86 -1.74 50.90
C ALA A 62 -8.31 -2.11 51.22
N PHE A 63 -9.29 -1.39 50.68
CA PHE A 63 -10.69 -1.79 50.81
C PHE A 63 -10.99 -3.13 50.15
N SER A 64 -10.45 -3.37 48.95
CA SER A 64 -10.62 -4.65 48.26
C SER A 64 -9.97 -5.80 49.04
N TYR A 65 -8.77 -5.60 49.58
CA TYR A 65 -8.12 -6.60 50.44
C TYR A 65 -8.97 -6.91 51.67
N LYS A 66 -9.49 -5.88 52.35
CA LYS A 66 -10.38 -6.05 53.51
C LYS A 66 -11.67 -6.78 53.20
N TYR A 67 -12.28 -6.48 52.06
CA TYR A 67 -13.49 -7.17 51.64
C TYR A 67 -13.23 -8.66 51.43
N ASN A 68 -12.14 -9.00 50.72
CA ASN A 68 -11.74 -10.39 50.50
C ASN A 68 -11.29 -11.11 51.78
N GLN A 69 -10.72 -10.37 52.73
CA GLN A 69 -10.39 -10.87 54.08
C GLN A 69 -11.67 -11.26 54.84
N GLN A 70 -12.72 -10.44 54.79
CA GLN A 70 -14.02 -10.74 55.41
C GLN A 70 -14.71 -11.95 54.77
N LEU A 71 -14.49 -12.18 53.48
CA LEU A 71 -14.96 -13.37 52.77
C LEU A 71 -14.13 -14.63 53.08
N GLY A 72 -13.02 -14.51 53.81
CA GLY A 72 -12.14 -15.63 54.14
C GLY A 72 -11.26 -16.09 52.99
N ILE A 73 -11.10 -15.28 51.94
CA ILE A 73 -10.27 -15.59 50.76
C ILE A 73 -8.79 -15.38 51.07
N CYS A 74 -8.46 -14.27 51.73
CA CYS A 74 -7.09 -13.93 52.14
C CYS A 74 -6.92 -13.86 53.66
N SER A 75 -5.67 -13.96 54.10
CA SER A 75 -5.29 -13.93 55.52
C SER A 75 -5.11 -12.50 56.04
N ASN A 76 -4.96 -12.34 57.36
CA ASN A 76 -4.69 -11.04 57.98
C ASN A 76 -3.32 -10.48 57.57
N ASP A 77 -2.32 -11.36 57.47
CA ASP A 77 -0.99 -11.05 56.96
C ASP A 77 -0.90 -11.54 55.52
N GLY A 78 -0.47 -10.67 54.61
CA GLY A 78 -0.46 -11.00 53.19
C GLY A 78 0.09 -9.88 52.33
N LEU A 79 0.05 -10.10 51.02
CA LEU A 79 0.52 -9.15 50.01
C LEU A 79 -0.60 -8.87 49.01
N ALA A 80 -1.04 -7.63 48.90
CA ALA A 80 -1.96 -7.22 47.84
C ALA A 80 -1.16 -6.75 46.63
N ILE A 81 -1.42 -7.33 45.47
CA ILE A 81 -0.85 -6.90 44.19
C ILE A 81 -2.00 -6.34 43.37
N CYS A 82 -2.02 -5.01 43.25
CA CYS A 82 -3.05 -4.27 42.54
C CYS A 82 -2.54 -3.82 41.18
N SER A 83 -3.04 -4.41 40.10
CA SER A 83 -2.74 -3.95 38.74
C SER A 83 -3.89 -3.10 38.20
N GLY A 84 -3.73 -1.79 38.33
CA GLY A 84 -4.72 -0.79 37.92
C GLY A 84 -4.65 -0.43 36.44
N PHE A 85 -5.37 0.64 36.10
CA PHE A 85 -5.41 1.18 34.73
C PHE A 85 -4.14 1.96 34.40
N ASN A 86 -3.77 2.98 35.19
CA ASN A 86 -2.58 3.78 34.93
C ASN A 86 -1.33 3.27 35.62
N THR A 87 -1.48 2.74 36.83
CA THR A 87 -0.38 2.40 37.73
C THR A 87 -0.66 1.06 38.40
N SER A 88 0.39 0.34 38.77
CA SER A 88 0.29 -0.88 39.55
C SER A 88 1.02 -0.73 40.88
N HIS A 89 0.48 -1.37 41.91
CA HIS A 89 0.91 -1.24 43.30
C HIS A 89 1.07 -2.60 43.94
N VAL A 90 2.02 -2.70 44.85
CA VAL A 90 2.19 -3.85 45.73
C VAL A 90 2.20 -3.35 47.16
N ILE A 91 1.22 -3.79 47.94
CA ILE A 91 0.96 -3.31 49.30
C ILE A 91 0.95 -4.50 50.25
N PRO A 92 1.91 -4.59 51.19
CA PRO A 92 1.89 -5.64 52.19
C PRO A 92 0.94 -5.26 53.34
N PHE A 93 0.27 -6.27 53.89
CA PHE A 93 -0.65 -6.16 55.02
C PHE A 93 -0.08 -6.92 56.22
N LEU A 94 -0.08 -6.28 57.39
CA LEU A 94 0.31 -6.86 58.68
C LEU A 94 -0.80 -6.65 59.70
N ASN A 95 -1.24 -7.71 60.35
CA ASN A 95 -2.38 -7.71 61.27
C ASN A 95 -3.63 -7.05 60.64
N GLY A 96 -3.77 -7.16 59.32
CA GLY A 96 -4.83 -6.54 58.55
C GLY A 96 -4.61 -5.06 58.21
N GLU A 97 -3.55 -4.38 58.62
CA GLU A 97 -3.30 -2.99 58.20
C GLU A 97 -2.27 -2.92 57.08
N PRO A 98 -2.45 -2.02 56.08
CA PRO A 98 -1.46 -1.82 55.03
C PRO A 98 -0.19 -1.15 55.59
N VAL A 99 0.97 -1.67 55.20
CA VAL A 99 2.28 -1.09 55.55
C VAL A 99 2.78 -0.24 54.39
N TYR A 100 2.51 1.06 54.44
CA TYR A 100 2.82 1.98 53.34
C TYR A 100 4.32 2.17 53.10
N ASP A 101 5.17 2.10 54.13
CA ASP A 101 6.64 2.22 53.97
C ASP A 101 7.24 1.08 53.12
N ALA A 102 6.58 -0.08 53.13
CA ALA A 102 6.97 -1.24 52.34
C ALA A 102 6.21 -1.33 51.01
N CYS A 103 5.35 -0.37 50.69
CA CYS A 103 4.63 -0.30 49.42
C CYS A 103 5.58 -0.07 48.25
N CYS A 104 5.27 -0.68 47.12
CA CYS A 104 5.93 -0.44 45.85
C CYS A 104 4.90 0.05 44.82
N ARG A 105 5.32 0.98 43.96
CA ARG A 105 4.52 1.47 42.84
C ARG A 105 5.33 1.43 41.55
N THR A 106 4.70 1.01 40.47
CA THR A 106 5.18 1.19 39.10
C THR A 106 4.18 2.04 38.32
N ASN A 107 4.69 2.84 37.38
CA ASN A 107 3.90 3.69 36.49
C ASN A 107 3.39 2.96 35.26
N VAL A 108 3.31 1.63 35.32
CA VAL A 108 2.76 0.77 34.27
C VAL A 108 1.47 0.14 34.75
N GLY A 109 0.49 0.04 33.83
CA GLY A 109 -0.83 -0.51 34.09
C GLY A 109 -1.55 -0.83 32.78
N GLY A 110 -2.83 -1.16 32.87
CA GLY A 110 -3.66 -1.58 31.72
C GLY A 110 -3.73 -0.56 30.56
N TYR A 111 -3.67 0.74 30.84
CA TYR A 111 -3.61 1.80 29.82
C TYR A 111 -2.38 1.65 28.93
N HIS A 112 -1.21 1.42 29.54
CA HIS A 112 0.05 1.27 28.84
C HIS A 112 0.07 0.00 27.99
N VAL A 113 -0.61 -1.06 28.43
CA VAL A 113 -0.77 -2.30 27.65
C VAL A 113 -1.57 -2.02 26.38
N THR A 114 -2.68 -1.28 26.51
CA THR A 114 -3.53 -0.89 25.38
C THR A 114 -2.82 0.06 24.43
N ASP A 115 -2.12 1.07 24.95
CA ASP A 115 -1.39 2.02 24.12
C ASP A 115 -0.26 1.33 23.37
N TYR A 116 0.48 0.43 24.03
CA TYR A 116 1.52 -0.35 23.39
C TYR A 116 0.96 -1.28 22.30
N LEU A 117 -0.15 -1.97 22.56
CA LEU A 117 -0.84 -2.79 21.55
C LEU A 117 -1.30 -1.93 20.36
N LYS A 118 -1.86 -0.75 20.61
CA LYS A 118 -2.30 0.17 19.56
C LYS A 118 -1.13 0.64 18.71
N GLN A 119 -0.01 1.00 19.33
CA GLN A 119 1.20 1.41 18.61
C GLN A 119 1.73 0.27 17.73
N LEU A 120 1.85 -0.94 18.26
CA LEU A 120 2.30 -2.12 17.50
C LEU A 120 1.38 -2.44 16.33
N LEU A 121 0.06 -2.43 16.54
CA LEU A 121 -0.91 -2.68 15.47
C LEU A 121 -0.91 -1.57 14.41
N SER A 122 -0.71 -0.32 14.82
CA SER A 122 -0.60 0.82 13.90
C SER A 122 0.64 0.71 13.00
N LEU A 123 1.76 0.25 13.56
CA LEU A 123 3.00 0.00 12.81
C LEU A 123 2.86 -1.21 11.88
N LYS A 124 2.15 -2.26 12.31
CA LYS A 124 1.93 -3.48 11.52
C LYS A 124 0.92 -3.28 10.39
N TYR A 125 -0.11 -2.45 10.60
CA TYR A 125 -1.17 -2.17 9.64
C TYR A 125 -1.35 -0.65 9.39
N PRO A 126 -0.42 0.01 8.67
CA PRO A 126 -0.46 1.46 8.46
C PRO A 126 -1.76 1.97 7.80
N HIS A 127 -2.36 1.18 6.91
CA HIS A 127 -3.61 1.54 6.22
C HIS A 127 -4.84 1.56 7.14
N HIS A 128 -4.78 0.90 8.29
CA HIS A 128 -5.89 0.77 9.23
C HIS A 128 -5.71 1.60 10.51
N MET A 129 -4.67 2.46 10.58
CA MET A 129 -4.38 3.26 11.77
C MET A 129 -5.57 4.08 12.26
N SER A 130 -6.36 4.66 11.34
CA SER A 130 -7.57 5.43 11.68
C SER A 130 -8.73 4.56 12.18
N LYS A 131 -8.77 3.28 11.81
CA LYS A 131 -9.80 2.32 12.23
C LYS A 131 -9.50 1.69 13.60
N LEU A 132 -8.22 1.67 13.99
CA LEU A 132 -7.71 1.18 15.28
C LEU A 132 -7.81 2.27 16.37
N THR A 133 -9.04 2.57 16.79
CA THR A 133 -9.29 3.49 17.91
C THR A 133 -8.88 2.86 19.23
N TRP A 134 -8.65 3.68 20.26
CA TRP A 134 -8.17 3.20 21.56
C TRP A 134 -9.15 2.22 22.20
N GLU A 135 -10.45 2.49 22.12
CA GLU A 135 -11.52 1.67 22.70
C GLU A 135 -11.56 0.28 22.04
N LYS A 136 -11.44 0.21 20.72
CA LYS A 136 -11.39 -1.07 20.02
C LYS A 136 -10.17 -1.89 20.38
N VAL A 137 -9.03 -1.23 20.58
CA VAL A 137 -7.80 -1.91 21.01
C VAL A 137 -7.91 -2.37 22.47
N GLU A 138 -8.60 -1.61 23.32
CA GLU A 138 -8.94 -2.03 24.69
C GLU A 138 -9.77 -3.31 24.66
N ASP A 139 -10.81 -3.38 23.81
CA ASP A 139 -11.64 -4.60 23.64
C ASP A 139 -10.79 -5.78 23.15
N LEU A 140 -9.96 -5.56 22.12
CA LEU A 140 -9.04 -6.59 21.60
C LEU A 140 -8.04 -7.08 22.66
N LYS A 141 -7.57 -6.17 23.51
CA LYS A 141 -6.70 -6.52 24.64
C LYS A 141 -7.45 -7.45 25.60
N MET A 142 -8.66 -7.08 26.01
CA MET A 142 -9.43 -7.86 26.99
C MET A 142 -9.86 -9.23 26.44
N GLU A 143 -10.22 -9.31 25.15
CA GLU A 143 -10.72 -10.55 24.54
C GLU A 143 -9.60 -11.51 24.08
N HIS A 144 -8.44 -10.98 23.70
CA HIS A 144 -7.42 -11.78 23.01
C HIS A 144 -6.06 -11.79 23.70
N CYS A 145 -5.72 -10.85 24.57
CA CYS A 145 -4.41 -10.88 25.22
C CYS A 145 -4.37 -11.83 26.42
N TYR A 146 -3.20 -12.35 26.72
CA TYR A 146 -2.95 -13.26 27.84
C TYR A 146 -1.50 -13.11 28.28
N ILE A 147 -1.18 -13.56 29.49
CA ILE A 147 0.18 -13.55 30.03
C ILE A 147 0.76 -14.96 29.90
N ALA A 148 1.96 -15.06 29.33
CA ALA A 148 2.66 -16.33 29.21
C ALA A 148 3.42 -16.62 30.51
N PRO A 149 3.32 -17.84 31.11
CA PRO A 149 4.10 -18.20 32.30
C PRO A 149 5.61 -18.12 32.09
N ASP A 150 6.09 -18.54 30.91
CA ASP A 150 7.47 -18.36 30.44
C ASP A 150 7.46 -17.60 29.11
N TYR A 151 7.76 -16.31 29.20
CA TYR A 151 7.82 -15.42 28.04
C TYR A 151 8.84 -15.88 26.99
N ALA A 152 10.02 -16.33 27.40
CA ALA A 152 11.09 -16.69 26.47
C ALA A 152 10.75 -17.96 25.69
N ALA A 153 10.13 -18.95 26.34
CA ALA A 153 9.62 -20.14 25.68
C ALA A 153 8.51 -19.81 24.67
N GLU A 154 7.58 -18.92 25.04
CA GLU A 154 6.47 -18.51 24.18
C GLU A 154 6.97 -17.74 22.93
N VAL A 155 7.93 -16.83 23.09
CA VAL A 155 8.57 -16.15 21.94
C VAL A 155 9.21 -17.16 20.98
N ARG A 156 9.93 -18.15 21.49
CA ARG A 156 10.58 -19.19 20.66
C ARG A 156 9.56 -20.02 19.88
N LEU A 157 8.39 -20.30 20.47
CA LEU A 157 7.31 -21.03 19.83
C LEU A 157 6.75 -20.26 18.62
N PHE A 158 6.55 -18.95 18.75
CA PHE A 158 6.12 -18.09 17.63
C PHE A 158 7.22 -17.86 16.59
N GLN A 159 8.50 -17.83 16.98
CA GLN A 159 9.62 -17.71 16.03
C GLN A 159 9.78 -18.94 15.14
N LYS A 160 9.50 -20.15 15.68
CA LYS A 160 9.59 -21.39 14.93
C LYS A 160 8.42 -21.63 13.98
N GLY A 161 7.28 -20.95 14.19
CA GLY A 161 6.07 -21.18 13.42
C GLY A 161 5.44 -22.54 13.71
N ASP A 162 5.52 -23.03 14.94
CA ASP A 162 4.90 -24.31 15.33
C ASP A 162 3.37 -24.24 15.18
N LYS A 163 2.71 -25.39 14.96
CA LYS A 163 1.22 -25.47 14.88
C LYS A 163 0.50 -24.83 16.08
N LYS A 164 1.11 -24.92 17.26
CA LYS A 164 0.62 -24.27 18.49
C LYS A 164 0.60 -22.74 18.37
N ALA A 165 1.52 -22.14 17.62
CA ALA A 165 1.56 -20.70 17.37
C ALA A 165 0.39 -20.26 16.48
N GLU A 166 0.04 -21.06 15.47
CA GLU A 166 -1.12 -20.83 14.61
C GLU A 166 -2.43 -20.93 15.39
N GLU A 167 -2.59 -21.94 16.25
CA GLU A 167 -3.75 -22.09 17.14
C GLU A 167 -3.91 -20.90 18.11
N LYS A 168 -2.77 -20.36 18.56
CA LYS A 168 -2.70 -19.15 19.40
C LYS A 168 -2.71 -17.86 18.57
N THR A 169 -2.79 -17.89 17.25
CA THR A 169 -2.96 -16.67 16.47
C THR A 169 -4.45 -16.38 16.31
N ARG A 170 -4.84 -15.12 16.52
CA ARG A 170 -6.24 -14.69 16.38
C ARG A 170 -6.36 -13.71 15.22
N CYS A 171 -7.42 -13.87 14.44
CA CYS A 171 -7.75 -12.97 13.34
C CYS A 171 -9.00 -12.18 13.70
N TRP A 172 -8.90 -10.86 13.61
CA TRP A 172 -10.01 -9.94 13.84
C TRP A 172 -10.35 -9.19 12.57
N GLN A 173 -11.60 -9.23 12.14
CA GLN A 173 -12.04 -8.68 10.87
C GLN A 173 -12.57 -7.25 11.05
N LEU A 174 -11.95 -6.28 10.37
CA LEU A 174 -12.49 -4.93 10.27
C LEU A 174 -13.72 -4.91 9.33
N PRO A 175 -14.63 -3.95 9.52
CA PRO A 175 -15.71 -3.71 8.57
C PRO A 175 -15.15 -3.49 7.17
N TRP A 176 -15.57 -4.36 6.25
CA TRP A 176 -15.23 -4.31 4.83
C TRP A 176 -16.52 -4.33 4.02
N THR A 177 -16.65 -3.34 3.14
CA THR A 177 -17.71 -3.28 2.15
C THR A 177 -17.05 -3.61 0.81
N PRO A 178 -17.48 -4.66 0.09
CA PRO A 178 -16.93 -4.94 -1.23
C PRO A 178 -17.12 -3.72 -2.12
N SER A 179 -16.09 -3.37 -2.89
CA SER A 179 -16.25 -2.40 -3.96
C SER A 179 -17.37 -2.89 -4.89
N PRO A 180 -18.23 -2.00 -5.41
CA PRO A 180 -19.24 -2.39 -6.39
C PRO A 180 -18.52 -3.14 -7.51
N MET A 181 -18.87 -4.41 -7.72
CA MET A 181 -18.47 -5.07 -8.95
C MET A 181 -19.12 -4.28 -10.07
N GLU A 182 -18.33 -3.66 -10.94
CA GLU A 182 -18.82 -3.31 -12.26
C GLU A 182 -19.20 -4.64 -12.91
N GLU A 183 -20.50 -4.97 -12.89
CA GLU A 183 -21.01 -6.08 -13.67
C GLU A 183 -20.52 -5.86 -15.10
N ALA A 184 -19.85 -6.87 -15.67
CA ALA A 184 -19.41 -6.80 -17.05
C ALA A 184 -20.62 -6.37 -17.89
N PRO A 185 -20.48 -5.39 -18.80
CA PRO A 185 -21.61 -4.85 -19.54
C PRO A 185 -22.38 -6.02 -20.17
N SER A 186 -23.67 -6.11 -19.86
CA SER A 186 -24.57 -7.15 -20.36
C SER A 186 -24.36 -7.34 -21.86
N GLU A 187 -24.51 -8.57 -22.36
CA GLU A 187 -24.46 -8.86 -23.81
C GLU A 187 -25.35 -7.89 -24.61
N GLU A 188 -26.45 -7.43 -24.01
CA GLU A 188 -27.37 -6.45 -24.57
C GLU A 188 -26.77 -5.03 -24.67
N GLU A 189 -25.95 -4.60 -23.70
CA GLU A 189 -25.23 -3.33 -23.74
C GLU A 189 -24.06 -3.36 -24.74
N ILE A 190 -23.36 -4.48 -24.83
CA ILE A 190 -22.30 -4.71 -25.82
C ILE A 190 -22.93 -4.71 -27.22
N ALA A 191 -24.05 -5.40 -27.41
CA ALA A 191 -24.82 -5.40 -28.65
C ALA A 191 -25.35 -4.01 -29.00
N ARG A 192 -25.82 -3.23 -28.02
CA ARG A 192 -26.29 -1.85 -28.24
C ARG A 192 -25.15 -0.92 -28.66
N LYS A 193 -23.98 -1.01 -28.03
CA LYS A 193 -22.78 -0.24 -28.43
C LYS A 193 -22.27 -0.65 -29.80
N ALA A 194 -22.26 -1.95 -30.11
CA ALA A 194 -21.90 -2.47 -31.43
C ALA A 194 -22.87 -1.99 -32.52
N ALA A 195 -24.19 -2.08 -32.28
CA ALA A 195 -25.22 -1.59 -33.20
C ALA A 195 -25.15 -0.07 -33.42
N LEU A 196 -24.78 0.70 -32.40
CA LEU A 196 -24.58 2.14 -32.54
C LEU A 196 -23.36 2.46 -33.41
N LYS A 197 -22.26 1.73 -33.23
CA LYS A 197 -21.03 1.84 -34.02
C LYS A 197 -21.26 1.40 -35.47
N GLU A 198 -22.04 0.34 -35.68
CA GLU A 198 -22.43 -0.13 -37.01
C GLU A 198 -23.32 0.90 -37.73
N LYS A 199 -24.33 1.45 -37.07
CA LYS A 199 -25.17 2.53 -37.62
C LYS A 199 -24.36 3.78 -37.96
N GLN A 200 -23.38 4.14 -37.14
CA GLN A 200 -22.46 5.24 -37.45
C GLN A 200 -21.60 4.93 -38.69
N GLY A 201 -21.07 3.71 -38.78
CA GLY A 201 -20.34 3.24 -39.96
C GLY A 201 -21.19 3.24 -41.23
N GLN A 202 -22.45 2.84 -41.12
CA GLN A 202 -23.40 2.82 -42.24
C GLN A 202 -23.73 4.24 -42.72
N ARG A 203 -24.00 5.19 -41.82
CA ARG A 203 -24.20 6.61 -42.16
C ARG A 203 -22.99 7.22 -42.86
N LEU A 204 -21.76 6.86 -42.43
CA LEU A 204 -20.54 7.32 -43.08
C LEU A 204 -20.39 6.75 -44.51
N ARG A 205 -20.76 5.48 -44.72
CA ARG A 205 -20.77 4.86 -46.04
C ARG A 205 -21.82 5.49 -46.96
N GLU A 206 -23.04 5.71 -46.48
CA GLU A 206 -24.11 6.39 -47.23
C GLU A 206 -23.72 7.83 -47.58
N MET A 207 -23.11 8.57 -46.65
CA MET A 207 -22.60 9.92 -46.92
C MET A 207 -21.47 9.92 -47.95
N ALA A 208 -20.57 8.92 -47.91
CA ALA A 208 -19.51 8.75 -48.89
C ALA A 208 -20.05 8.37 -50.28
N GLU A 209 -21.06 7.50 -50.33
CA GLU A 209 -21.73 7.09 -51.56
C GLU A 209 -22.53 8.24 -52.18
N ALA A 210 -23.27 9.02 -51.38
CA ALA A 210 -23.97 10.21 -51.84
C ALA A 210 -23.01 11.29 -52.37
N LYS A 211 -21.85 11.50 -51.72
CA LYS A 211 -20.81 12.39 -52.25
C LYS A 211 -20.23 11.87 -53.55
N ARG A 212 -20.04 10.55 -53.67
CA ARG A 212 -19.55 9.90 -54.90
C ARG A 212 -20.56 10.03 -56.03
N SER A 213 -21.85 9.81 -55.78
CA SER A 213 -22.91 9.95 -56.78
C SER A 213 -23.08 11.41 -57.25
N ASN A 214 -23.04 12.37 -56.32
CA ASN A 214 -23.07 13.80 -56.68
C ASN A 214 -21.88 14.17 -57.57
N ARG A 215 -20.67 13.72 -57.20
CA ARG A 215 -19.47 13.95 -58.02
C ARG A 215 -19.56 13.32 -59.41
N ILE A 216 -20.18 12.14 -59.53
CA ILE A 216 -20.43 11.50 -60.83
C ILE A 216 -21.39 12.37 -61.66
N ASN A 217 -22.50 12.82 -61.09
CA ASN A 217 -23.47 13.68 -61.78
C ASN A 217 -22.85 15.01 -62.23
N ASP A 218 -22.04 15.64 -61.37
CA ASP A 218 -21.36 16.89 -61.70
C ASP A 218 -20.41 16.70 -62.90
N LEU A 219 -19.63 15.62 -62.88
CA LEU A 219 -18.72 15.27 -63.99
C LEU A 219 -19.49 14.93 -65.28
N GLU A 220 -20.65 14.26 -65.20
CA GLU A 220 -21.49 13.98 -66.38
C GLU A 220 -22.13 15.23 -66.97
N ASN A 221 -22.50 16.20 -66.14
CA ASN A 221 -23.00 17.49 -66.59
C ASN A 221 -21.87 18.29 -67.25
N GLU A 222 -20.68 18.34 -66.61
CA GLU A 222 -19.50 19.02 -67.15
C GLU A 222 -19.09 18.46 -68.52
N ILE A 223 -19.09 17.13 -68.68
CA ILE A 223 -18.81 16.49 -69.96
C ILE A 223 -19.86 16.88 -71.01
N ARG A 224 -21.16 16.82 -70.68
CA ARG A 224 -22.23 17.23 -71.61
C ARG A 224 -22.09 18.69 -72.04
N ASP A 225 -21.79 19.59 -71.12
CA ASP A 225 -21.60 21.01 -71.41
C ASP A 225 -20.38 21.24 -72.31
N LEU A 226 -19.27 20.54 -72.05
CA LEU A 226 -18.07 20.57 -72.87
C LEU A 226 -18.31 20.00 -74.27
N GLU A 227 -19.06 18.91 -74.42
CA GLU A 227 -19.43 18.32 -75.71
C GLU A 227 -20.28 19.29 -76.54
N MET A 228 -21.28 19.93 -75.93
CA MET A 228 -22.10 20.95 -76.60
C MET A 228 -21.26 22.15 -77.05
N LEU A 229 -20.33 22.60 -76.21
CA LEU A 229 -19.40 23.69 -76.53
C LEU A 229 -18.51 23.30 -77.72
N LEU A 230 -17.98 22.08 -77.72
CA LEU A 230 -17.17 21.52 -78.81
C LEU A 230 -17.97 21.42 -80.12
N GLN A 231 -19.23 21.02 -80.04
CA GLN A 231 -20.12 20.93 -81.21
C GLN A 231 -20.44 22.31 -81.78
N ARG A 232 -20.67 23.33 -80.94
CA ARG A 232 -20.80 24.73 -81.38
C ARG A 232 -19.52 25.24 -82.05
N LEU A 233 -18.36 24.95 -81.47
CA LEU A 233 -17.07 25.33 -82.04
C LEU A 233 -16.74 24.62 -83.36
N ARG A 234 -17.31 23.44 -83.63
CA ARG A 234 -17.13 22.73 -84.91
C ARG A 234 -17.88 23.36 -86.08
N HIS A 235 -18.97 24.06 -85.82
CA HIS A 235 -19.82 24.67 -86.85
C HIS A 235 -19.55 26.17 -87.08
N THR A 236 -18.54 26.73 -86.41
CA THR A 236 -18.21 28.16 -86.47
C THR A 236 -16.90 28.38 -87.26
N THR A 237 -16.84 29.45 -88.06
CA THR A 237 -15.64 29.90 -88.80
C THR A 237 -14.50 30.30 -87.86
N GLU A 238 -13.24 30.03 -88.25
CA GLU A 238 -12.05 30.18 -87.38
C GLU A 238 -11.89 31.60 -86.78
N ASN A 239 -12.38 32.64 -87.46
CA ASN A 239 -12.32 34.02 -86.99
C ASN A 239 -13.26 34.34 -85.82
N ASP A 240 -14.33 33.54 -85.61
CA ASP A 240 -15.37 33.80 -84.59
C ASP A 240 -15.22 32.90 -83.35
N ILE A 241 -14.29 31.93 -83.37
CA ILE A 241 -13.96 31.05 -82.25
C ILE A 241 -13.57 31.84 -80.98
N PRO A 242 -12.74 32.90 -81.05
CA PRO A 242 -12.39 33.69 -79.87
C PRO A 242 -13.59 34.41 -79.24
N LEU A 243 -14.60 34.80 -80.03
CA LEU A 243 -15.79 35.50 -79.53
C LEU A 243 -16.72 34.58 -78.72
N ILE A 244 -16.80 33.31 -79.10
CA ILE A 244 -17.57 32.28 -78.36
C ILE A 244 -16.82 31.89 -77.08
N LEU A 245 -15.49 31.74 -77.18
CA LEU A 245 -14.64 31.36 -76.06
C LEU A 245 -14.47 32.47 -75.03
N ALA A 246 -14.60 33.75 -75.39
CA ALA A 246 -14.54 34.89 -74.47
C ALA A 246 -15.62 34.87 -73.36
N LYS A 247 -16.72 34.13 -73.56
CA LYS A 247 -17.76 33.90 -72.53
C LYS A 247 -17.49 32.68 -71.65
N THR A 248 -16.38 31.98 -71.87
CA THR A 248 -16.01 30.73 -71.20
C THR A 248 -14.59 30.83 -70.61
N VAL A 249 -14.19 29.85 -69.81
CA VAL A 249 -12.85 29.84 -69.16
C VAL A 249 -11.75 29.32 -70.11
N TYR A 250 -12.11 28.86 -71.31
CA TYR A 250 -11.19 28.20 -72.24
C TYR A 250 -10.65 29.18 -73.29
N ILE A 251 -9.35 29.08 -73.58
CA ILE A 251 -8.62 30.02 -74.45
C ILE A 251 -8.54 29.48 -75.88
N SER A 252 -8.46 28.15 -76.03
CA SER A 252 -8.41 27.47 -77.32
C SER A 252 -9.35 26.27 -77.40
N LYS A 253 -9.69 25.86 -78.63
CA LYS A 253 -10.43 24.61 -78.88
C LYS A 253 -9.71 23.38 -78.32
N HIS A 254 -8.38 23.37 -78.35
CA HIS A 254 -7.57 22.30 -77.79
C HIS A 254 -7.68 22.23 -76.25
N ASP A 255 -7.83 23.37 -75.57
CA ASP A 255 -8.03 23.40 -74.12
C ASP A 255 -9.38 22.78 -73.71
N VAL A 256 -10.42 22.99 -74.52
CA VAL A 256 -11.75 22.37 -74.34
C VAL A 256 -11.66 20.85 -74.53
N GLU A 257 -10.94 20.37 -75.56
CA GLU A 257 -10.69 18.94 -75.79
C GLU A 257 -9.88 18.28 -74.66
N SER A 258 -8.88 18.99 -74.12
CA SER A 258 -8.07 18.55 -72.98
C SER A 258 -8.88 18.50 -71.68
N ALA A 259 -9.75 19.49 -71.45
CA ALA A 259 -10.66 19.52 -70.31
C ALA A 259 -11.68 18.36 -70.37
N LEU A 260 -12.22 18.08 -71.56
CA LEU A 260 -13.10 16.94 -71.80
C LEU A 260 -12.41 15.61 -71.49
N ALA A 261 -11.15 15.43 -71.93
CA ALA A 261 -10.36 14.23 -71.64
C ALA A 261 -10.07 14.05 -70.13
N LYS A 262 -9.83 15.14 -69.40
CA LYS A 262 -9.62 15.11 -67.94
C LYS A 262 -10.90 14.85 -67.16
N ALA A 263 -12.02 15.44 -67.57
CA ALA A 263 -13.33 15.24 -66.97
C ALA A 263 -13.81 13.80 -67.18
N THR A 264 -13.67 13.24 -68.38
CA THR A 264 -13.99 11.84 -68.70
C THR A 264 -13.11 10.85 -67.93
N GLN A 265 -11.80 11.09 -67.79
CA GLN A 265 -10.93 10.25 -66.96
C GLN A 265 -11.31 10.31 -65.47
N SER A 266 -11.68 11.49 -64.98
CA SER A 266 -12.16 11.69 -63.61
C SER A 266 -13.50 10.99 -63.36
N LEU A 267 -14.39 10.98 -64.36
CA LEU A 267 -15.66 10.26 -64.32
C LEU A 267 -15.45 8.73 -64.24
N ARG A 268 -14.54 8.17 -65.06
CA ARG A 268 -14.21 6.74 -65.02
C ARG A 268 -13.65 6.31 -63.65
N LYS A 269 -12.73 7.11 -63.09
CA LYS A 269 -12.21 6.90 -61.73
C LYS A 269 -13.30 7.00 -60.66
N ALA A 270 -14.20 7.98 -60.80
CA ALA A 270 -15.32 8.14 -59.88
C ALA A 270 -16.31 6.97 -59.98
N LYS A 271 -16.55 6.41 -61.18
CA LYS A 271 -17.42 5.23 -61.42
C LYS A 271 -16.79 3.89 -61.05
N GLY A 272 -15.47 3.86 -60.79
CA GLY A 272 -14.76 2.64 -60.40
C GLY A 272 -14.50 1.70 -61.58
N GLU A 273 -14.62 2.21 -62.81
CA GLU A 273 -14.20 1.49 -64.01
C GLU A 273 -12.68 1.35 -63.98
N PRO A 274 -12.13 0.17 -64.34
CA PRO A 274 -10.70 0.02 -64.50
C PRO A 274 -10.25 1.06 -65.53
N VAL A 275 -9.32 1.92 -65.13
CA VAL A 275 -8.67 2.83 -66.07
C VAL A 275 -7.87 1.92 -67.00
N GLU A 276 -8.44 1.57 -68.15
CA GLU A 276 -7.64 1.29 -69.33
C GLU A 276 -6.90 2.58 -69.63
N SER A 277 -5.75 2.75 -68.98
CA SER A 277 -4.64 3.37 -69.67
C SER A 277 -4.59 2.63 -71.00
N VAL A 278 -4.74 3.36 -72.10
CA VAL A 278 -4.06 2.93 -73.31
C VAL A 278 -2.63 2.76 -72.87
N GLU A 279 -2.27 1.50 -72.59
CA GLU A 279 -0.92 1.05 -72.60
C GLU A 279 -0.43 1.41 -74.00
N LYS A 280 0.22 2.58 -74.11
CA LYS A 280 1.57 2.47 -74.60
C LYS A 280 2.23 1.54 -73.60
N MET A 281 2.23 0.27 -73.98
CA MET A 281 3.02 -0.82 -73.46
C MET A 281 4.21 -0.21 -72.72
N ASP A 282 4.15 -0.14 -71.38
CA ASP A 282 5.36 0.09 -70.59
C ASP A 282 6.24 -1.11 -70.98
N PRO A 283 7.34 -0.93 -71.70
CA PRO A 283 8.37 -1.95 -71.78
C PRO A 283 8.74 -2.28 -70.35
N SER A 284 9.05 -3.55 -70.10
CA SER A 284 9.75 -4.09 -68.93
C SER A 284 10.06 -3.07 -67.84
N SER A 285 9.72 -3.38 -66.58
CA SER A 285 10.10 -2.72 -65.30
C SER A 285 11.35 -1.81 -65.24
N THR A 286 12.30 -1.95 -66.16
CA THR A 286 13.25 -0.95 -66.67
C THR A 286 12.70 0.48 -66.91
N GLU A 287 11.46 0.70 -67.39
CA GLU A 287 11.05 2.06 -67.79
C GLU A 287 10.66 3.03 -66.67
N LYS A 288 10.24 2.51 -65.50
CA LYS A 288 9.82 3.36 -64.36
C LYS A 288 10.98 4.18 -63.76
N TYR A 289 12.22 3.82 -64.12
CA TYR A 289 13.46 4.34 -63.59
C TYR A 289 14.51 4.62 -64.69
N ASN A 290 14.05 5.11 -65.85
CA ASN A 290 14.87 5.32 -67.06
C ASN A 290 16.17 6.10 -66.85
N LEU A 291 16.21 7.07 -65.94
CA LEU A 291 17.39 7.93 -65.76
C LEU A 291 18.40 7.34 -64.77
N ILE A 292 18.04 6.29 -64.02
CA ILE A 292 18.89 5.74 -62.95
C ILE A 292 20.18 5.12 -63.52
N ASN A 293 20.11 4.51 -64.71
CA ASN A 293 21.23 3.79 -65.33
C ASN A 293 22.06 4.64 -66.31
N VAL A 294 21.72 5.92 -66.51
CA VAL A 294 22.44 6.84 -67.42
C VAL A 294 23.52 7.61 -66.66
N PRO A 295 24.80 7.63 -67.08
CA PRO A 295 25.87 8.38 -66.42
C PRO A 295 25.58 9.88 -66.29
N ASP A 296 26.01 10.50 -65.18
CA ASP A 296 25.67 11.89 -64.83
C ASP A 296 26.20 12.94 -65.82
N GLU A 297 27.27 12.62 -66.54
CA GLU A 297 27.91 13.49 -67.55
C GLU A 297 27.07 13.70 -68.81
N MET A 298 26.07 12.83 -69.04
CA MET A 298 25.20 12.82 -70.21
C MET A 298 23.82 13.46 -69.95
N LEU A 299 23.62 14.07 -68.78
CA LEU A 299 22.31 14.53 -68.32
C LEU A 299 22.26 16.05 -68.14
N THR A 300 21.20 16.67 -68.64
CA THR A 300 20.93 18.09 -68.38
C THR A 300 20.60 18.34 -66.90
N PRO A 301 20.79 19.56 -66.36
CA PRO A 301 20.55 19.86 -64.95
C PRO A 301 19.11 19.57 -64.48
N GLU A 302 18.11 19.67 -65.36
CA GLU A 302 16.73 19.26 -65.06
C GLU A 302 16.57 17.73 -65.01
N GLN A 303 17.27 16.99 -65.90
CA GLN A 303 17.26 15.54 -65.93
C GLN A 303 18.03 14.93 -64.74
N LEU A 304 19.09 15.59 -64.25
CA LEU A 304 19.77 15.21 -63.01
C LEU A 304 18.83 15.33 -61.80
N LYS A 305 18.00 16.38 -61.75
CA LYS A 305 16.98 16.55 -60.70
C LYS A 305 15.89 15.47 -60.77
N GLN A 306 15.49 15.08 -61.97
CA GLN A 306 14.56 13.96 -62.19
C GLN A 306 15.17 12.60 -61.84
N LYS A 307 16.45 12.36 -62.16
CA LYS A 307 17.21 11.17 -61.76
C LYS A 307 17.26 11.02 -60.24
N ARG A 308 17.55 12.09 -59.52
CA ARG A 308 17.53 12.12 -58.04
C ARG A 308 16.13 11.78 -57.49
N LYS A 309 15.08 12.31 -58.10
CA LYS A 309 13.68 12.01 -57.72
C LYS A 309 13.30 10.54 -57.98
N GLN A 310 13.74 9.97 -59.11
CA GLN A 310 13.51 8.56 -59.45
C GLN A 310 14.26 7.63 -58.50
N LEU A 311 15.53 7.93 -58.19
CA LEU A 311 16.33 7.23 -57.19
C LEU A 311 15.67 7.24 -55.80
N PHE A 312 15.13 8.38 -55.38
CA PHE A 312 14.43 8.51 -54.09
C PHE A 312 13.13 7.68 -54.03
N ILE A 313 12.34 7.67 -55.11
CA ILE A 313 11.10 6.87 -55.17
C ILE A 313 11.44 5.37 -55.18
N LYS A 314 12.49 4.97 -55.91
CA LYS A 314 12.97 3.58 -55.95
C LYS A 314 13.43 3.11 -54.57
N SER A 315 14.32 3.88 -53.93
CA SER A 315 14.88 3.52 -52.62
C SER A 315 13.81 3.46 -51.52
N THR A 316 12.82 4.36 -51.55
CA THR A 316 11.71 4.34 -50.58
C THR A 316 10.73 3.19 -50.81
N SER A 317 10.48 2.77 -52.05
CA SER A 317 9.67 1.58 -52.34
C SER A 317 10.38 0.28 -52.01
N GLU A 318 11.67 0.17 -52.34
CA GLU A 318 12.50 -1.03 -52.08
C GLU A 318 12.71 -1.23 -50.57
N ALA A 319 13.00 -0.16 -49.81
CA ALA A 319 13.13 -0.25 -48.35
C ALA A 319 11.82 -0.71 -47.66
N ARG A 320 10.65 -0.34 -48.20
CA ARG A 320 9.35 -0.80 -47.69
C ARG A 320 9.10 -2.28 -48.01
N GLN A 321 9.52 -2.75 -49.19
CA GLN A 321 9.40 -4.14 -49.59
C GLN A 321 10.36 -5.04 -48.79
N LEU A 322 11.61 -4.62 -48.62
CA LEU A 322 12.59 -5.34 -47.81
C LEU A 322 12.17 -5.45 -46.34
N LYS A 323 11.60 -4.39 -45.74
CA LYS A 323 11.07 -4.47 -44.36
C LYS A 323 9.91 -5.47 -44.25
N LYS A 324 8.99 -5.50 -45.23
CA LYS A 324 7.91 -6.48 -45.26
C LYS A 324 8.42 -7.90 -45.44
N GLN A 325 9.39 -8.12 -46.33
CA GLN A 325 10.00 -9.44 -46.54
C GLN A 325 10.72 -9.93 -45.29
N LYS A 326 11.53 -9.07 -44.65
CA LYS A 326 12.23 -9.39 -43.40
C LYS A 326 11.27 -9.73 -42.25
N GLN A 327 10.15 -9.00 -42.13
CA GLN A 327 9.14 -9.31 -41.12
C GLN A 327 8.47 -10.68 -41.36
N VAL A 328 8.16 -11.00 -42.62
CA VAL A 328 7.59 -12.30 -43.00
C VAL A 328 8.60 -13.43 -42.76
N GLU A 329 9.87 -13.21 -43.07
CA GLU A 329 10.95 -14.18 -42.85
C GLU A 329 11.17 -14.45 -41.35
N GLU A 330 11.27 -13.40 -40.52
CA GLU A 330 11.39 -13.53 -39.06
C GLU A 330 10.16 -14.21 -38.41
N GLU A 331 8.96 -13.98 -38.95
CA GLU A 331 7.74 -14.63 -38.48
C GLU A 331 7.72 -16.12 -38.83
N LEU A 332 8.15 -16.46 -40.05
CA LEU A 332 8.26 -17.84 -40.53
C LEU A 332 9.36 -18.63 -39.79
N GLU A 333 10.49 -17.99 -39.45
CA GLU A 333 11.52 -18.58 -38.61
C GLU A 333 11.02 -18.85 -37.18
N ARG A 334 10.29 -17.90 -36.57
CA ARG A 334 9.67 -18.09 -35.26
C ARG A 334 8.62 -19.20 -35.25
N GLU A 335 7.92 -19.42 -36.36
CA GLU A 335 6.98 -20.53 -36.51
C GLU A 335 7.71 -21.87 -36.61
N ARG A 336 8.78 -21.96 -37.41
CA ARG A 336 9.62 -23.17 -37.48
C ARG A 336 10.22 -23.55 -36.12
N GLN A 337 10.72 -22.57 -35.37
CA GLN A 337 11.27 -22.80 -34.03
C GLN A 337 10.22 -23.34 -33.05
N ARG A 338 9.00 -22.79 -33.07
CA ARG A 338 7.88 -23.29 -32.26
C ARG A 338 7.52 -24.73 -32.60
N ASN A 339 7.47 -25.07 -33.88
CA ASN A 339 7.14 -26.43 -34.32
C ASN A 339 8.21 -27.46 -33.89
N LEU A 340 9.49 -27.13 -34.07
CA LEU A 340 10.60 -27.97 -33.60
C LEU A 340 10.58 -28.15 -32.07
N GLU A 341 10.23 -27.11 -31.31
CA GLU A 341 10.11 -27.19 -29.87
C GLU A 341 8.92 -28.07 -29.43
N GLU A 342 7.79 -27.99 -30.13
CA GLU A 342 6.64 -28.88 -29.90
C GLU A 342 6.92 -30.35 -30.24
N GLU A 343 7.66 -30.61 -31.33
CA GLU A 343 8.13 -31.96 -31.67
C GLU A 343 9.03 -32.53 -30.58
N ARG A 344 9.99 -31.74 -30.09
CA ARG A 344 10.87 -32.16 -28.98
C ARG A 344 10.13 -32.46 -27.68
N ARG A 345 9.05 -31.71 -27.39
CA ARG A 345 8.16 -31.97 -26.25
C ARG A 345 7.45 -33.32 -26.40
N LEU A 346 6.97 -33.63 -27.60
CA LEU A 346 6.25 -34.88 -27.89
C LEU A 346 7.16 -36.11 -27.84
N GLU A 347 8.42 -35.97 -28.28
CA GLU A 347 9.38 -37.08 -28.30
C GLU A 347 9.78 -37.56 -26.90
N ASN A 348 10.05 -36.65 -25.95
CA ASN A 348 10.44 -37.00 -24.58
C ASN A 348 10.03 -35.91 -23.57
N PRO A 349 8.86 -36.01 -22.93
CA PRO A 349 8.32 -34.94 -22.07
C PRO A 349 9.13 -34.71 -20.80
N GLU A 350 9.65 -35.77 -20.16
CA GLU A 350 10.45 -35.66 -18.93
C GLU A 350 11.78 -34.93 -19.18
N ARG A 351 12.48 -35.30 -20.25
CA ARG A 351 13.75 -34.68 -20.65
C ARG A 351 13.56 -33.22 -21.06
N TYR A 352 12.48 -32.91 -21.79
CA TYR A 352 12.15 -31.53 -22.16
C TYR A 352 11.86 -30.66 -20.92
N LEU A 353 11.18 -31.21 -19.91
CA LEU A 353 10.89 -30.51 -18.66
C LEU A 353 12.17 -30.26 -17.83
N GLU A 354 13.08 -31.24 -17.74
CA GLU A 354 14.39 -31.07 -17.11
C GLU A 354 15.23 -29.99 -17.81
N GLU A 355 15.26 -30.00 -19.14
CA GLU A 355 15.96 -28.98 -19.94
C GLU A 355 15.34 -27.58 -19.75
N LEU A 356 14.01 -27.47 -19.70
CA LEU A 356 13.32 -26.21 -19.39
C LEU A 356 13.66 -25.69 -17.99
N ARG A 357 13.68 -26.56 -16.98
CA ARG A 357 14.08 -26.20 -15.60
C ARG A 357 15.54 -25.76 -15.54
N ALA A 358 16.44 -26.41 -16.27
CA ALA A 358 17.84 -26.02 -16.37
C ALA A 358 17.98 -24.64 -17.01
N LYS A 359 17.33 -24.41 -18.16
CA LYS A 359 17.33 -23.10 -18.82
C LYS A 359 16.76 -21.99 -17.95
N HIS A 360 15.67 -22.26 -17.22
CA HIS A 360 15.08 -21.29 -16.30
C HIS A 360 16.07 -20.91 -15.19
N ARG A 361 16.78 -21.87 -14.58
CA ARG A 361 17.81 -21.58 -13.56
C ARG A 361 18.94 -20.73 -14.13
N ASP A 362 19.49 -21.13 -15.27
CA ASP A 362 20.62 -20.44 -15.89
C ASP A 362 20.26 -18.99 -16.29
N LEU A 363 19.06 -18.77 -16.85
CA LEU A 363 18.58 -17.43 -17.20
C LEU A 363 18.25 -16.60 -15.96
N SER A 364 17.62 -17.20 -14.94
CA SER A 364 17.33 -16.51 -13.68
C SER A 364 18.62 -16.01 -13.02
N GLU A 365 19.66 -16.84 -12.96
CA GLU A 365 20.97 -16.46 -12.40
C GLU A 365 21.64 -15.35 -13.22
N LYS A 366 21.56 -15.40 -14.56
CA LYS A 366 22.11 -14.35 -15.44
C LYS A 366 21.40 -13.01 -15.25
N VAL A 367 20.07 -13.01 -15.18
CA VAL A 367 19.26 -11.80 -14.95
C VAL A 367 19.57 -11.22 -13.57
N GLU A 368 19.68 -12.05 -12.54
CA GLU A 368 20.01 -11.62 -11.18
C GLU A 368 21.45 -11.05 -11.08
N GLN A 369 22.44 -11.70 -11.70
CA GLN A 369 23.81 -11.18 -11.78
C GLN A 369 23.87 -9.82 -12.48
N ARG A 370 23.11 -9.63 -13.57
CA ARG A 370 22.99 -8.32 -14.23
C ARG A 370 22.32 -7.28 -13.36
N LYS A 371 21.23 -7.61 -12.66
CA LYS A 371 20.56 -6.69 -11.72
C LYS A 371 21.52 -6.27 -10.59
N LYS A 372 22.30 -7.19 -10.03
CA LYS A 372 23.35 -6.90 -9.03
C LYS A 372 24.47 -6.01 -9.58
N LEU A 373 24.89 -6.20 -10.83
CA LEU A 373 25.88 -5.35 -11.50
C LEU A 373 25.34 -3.92 -11.75
N LYS A 374 24.04 -3.79 -12.07
CA LYS A 374 23.37 -2.48 -12.24
C LYS A 374 23.21 -1.74 -10.91
N THR A 375 22.84 -2.43 -9.82
CA THR A 375 22.66 -1.79 -8.50
C THR A 375 23.98 -1.39 -7.85
N ASN A 376 25.06 -2.18 -8.01
CA ASN A 376 26.38 -1.83 -7.48
C ASN A 376 27.11 -0.72 -8.26
N GLY A 377 26.70 -0.44 -9.51
CA GLY A 377 27.28 0.64 -10.32
C GLY A 377 26.79 2.05 -9.99
N GLY A 378 25.74 2.17 -9.15
CA GLY A 378 25.07 3.45 -8.87
C GLY A 378 25.60 4.26 -7.68
N HIS A 379 26.55 3.72 -6.90
CA HIS A 379 27.09 4.39 -5.71
C HIS A 379 28.62 4.52 -5.78
N THR A 380 29.10 5.46 -6.59
CA THR A 380 30.36 6.14 -6.29
C THR A 380 30.07 7.62 -6.04
N ASN A 381 30.38 8.04 -4.82
CA ASN A 381 30.20 9.38 -4.29
C ASN A 381 31.29 10.29 -4.88
N GLY A 382 30.92 11.25 -5.73
CA GLY A 382 31.85 12.08 -6.49
C GLY A 382 31.88 13.54 -6.02
N ASN A 383 32.64 13.80 -4.95
CA ASN A 383 33.15 15.12 -4.60
C ASN A 383 34.22 15.57 -5.61
N HIS A 384 34.35 16.88 -5.83
CA HIS A 384 35.23 17.50 -6.82
C HIS A 384 36.73 17.20 -6.65
N ASN A 385 37.44 17.33 -7.78
CA ASN A 385 38.89 17.41 -8.03
C ASN A 385 39.68 16.10 -8.22
N ALA A 386 39.81 15.69 -9.49
CA ALA A 386 41.09 15.24 -10.04
C ALA A 386 41.11 15.43 -11.57
N SER A 387 41.93 16.37 -12.01
CA SER A 387 42.38 16.54 -13.38
C SER A 387 43.26 15.36 -13.82
N GLY A 388 42.97 14.78 -14.98
CA GLY A 388 43.90 13.92 -15.73
C GLY A 388 43.30 12.60 -16.19
N GLY A 389 42.72 12.59 -17.40
CA GLY A 389 42.30 11.36 -18.06
C GLY A 389 41.27 11.60 -19.15
N VAL A 390 41.74 11.80 -20.37
CA VAL A 390 40.89 11.87 -21.57
C VAL A 390 40.21 10.51 -21.78
N GLY A 391 38.87 10.50 -21.84
CA GLY A 391 38.08 9.53 -22.58
C GLY A 391 37.72 8.21 -21.89
N ARG A 392 36.48 8.12 -21.38
CA ARG A 392 35.63 6.94 -21.61
C ARG A 392 34.17 7.33 -21.39
N GLY A 393 33.48 7.55 -22.50
CA GLY A 393 32.08 7.94 -22.51
C GLY A 393 31.18 6.89 -21.87
N GLU A 394 30.01 7.38 -21.44
CA GLU A 394 28.81 6.57 -21.30
C GLU A 394 28.76 5.53 -22.43
N ARG A 395 28.43 4.29 -22.07
CA ARG A 395 28.35 3.20 -23.05
C ARG A 395 27.14 3.45 -23.95
N LEU A 396 27.33 4.29 -24.97
CA LEU A 396 26.38 4.51 -26.05
C LEU A 396 26.01 3.15 -26.64
N ASN A 397 24.71 2.88 -26.74
CA ASN A 397 24.15 1.69 -27.38
C ASN A 397 24.79 1.50 -28.77
N PRO A 398 25.07 0.27 -29.25
CA PRO A 398 25.51 0.02 -30.63
C PRO A 398 24.89 0.92 -31.70
N SER A 399 23.58 1.15 -31.65
CA SER A 399 22.84 2.05 -32.54
C SER A 399 23.25 3.52 -32.39
N GLN A 400 23.37 4.02 -31.15
CA GLN A 400 23.85 5.37 -30.84
C GLN A 400 25.33 5.57 -31.20
N ARG A 401 26.16 4.54 -31.08
CA ARG A 401 27.58 4.58 -31.45
C ARG A 401 27.76 4.59 -32.97
N GLU A 402 26.94 3.82 -33.68
CA GLU A 402 26.89 3.82 -35.13
C GLU A 402 26.34 5.15 -35.67
N ARG A 403 25.32 5.71 -35.01
CA ARG A 403 24.82 7.07 -35.26
C ARG A 403 25.91 8.13 -35.08
N MET A 404 26.64 8.09 -33.98
CA MET A 404 27.72 9.04 -33.68
C MET A 404 28.89 8.87 -34.66
N ARG A 405 29.22 7.64 -35.05
CA ARG A 405 30.22 7.35 -36.08
C ARG A 405 29.78 7.89 -37.45
N LEU A 406 28.52 7.70 -37.85
CA LEU A 406 27.97 8.19 -39.12
C LEU A 406 27.93 9.73 -39.14
N LEU A 407 27.50 10.37 -38.05
CA LEU A 407 27.54 11.83 -37.88
C LEU A 407 28.98 12.38 -37.94
N THR A 408 29.92 11.71 -37.27
CA THR A 408 31.33 12.13 -37.27
C THR A 408 31.95 11.95 -38.65
N THR A 409 31.62 10.86 -39.36
CA THR A 409 32.13 10.61 -40.71
C THR A 409 31.52 11.62 -41.70
N ALA A 410 30.22 11.89 -41.62
CA ALA A 410 29.56 12.91 -42.44
C ALA A 410 30.08 14.33 -42.20
N ALA A 411 30.47 14.64 -40.95
CA ALA A 411 31.05 15.94 -40.58
C ALA A 411 32.53 16.10 -40.99
N PHE A 412 33.31 15.01 -41.06
CA PHE A 412 34.77 15.10 -41.28
C PHE A 412 35.22 14.91 -42.75
N ASP A 413 34.39 14.35 -43.63
CA ASP A 413 34.85 13.94 -44.97
C ASP A 413 34.96 15.08 -46.01
N ARG A 414 34.78 16.35 -45.62
CA ARG A 414 34.87 17.49 -46.56
C ARG A 414 35.67 18.63 -45.94
N GLY A 415 36.99 18.48 -46.06
CA GLY A 415 38.00 19.36 -45.47
C GLY A 415 37.72 20.87 -45.56
N LYS A 416 38.07 21.52 -44.45
CA LYS A 416 37.83 22.91 -44.01
C LYS A 416 36.64 22.98 -43.06
N GLY A 417 36.95 23.28 -41.79
CA GLY A 417 36.06 23.21 -40.62
C GLY A 417 34.88 24.18 -40.60
N GLU A 418 34.14 24.29 -41.70
CA GLU A 418 32.82 24.89 -41.74
C GLU A 418 31.78 23.77 -41.81
N ASP A 419 30.88 23.76 -40.83
CA ASP A 419 29.76 22.82 -40.76
C ASP A 419 28.80 23.12 -41.91
N THR A 420 28.85 22.29 -42.95
CA THR A 420 27.98 22.38 -44.14
C THR A 420 26.85 21.35 -44.08
N PHE A 421 26.67 20.68 -42.94
CA PHE A 421 25.67 19.62 -42.76
C PHE A 421 24.25 20.20 -42.83
N GLY A 422 23.47 19.75 -43.82
CA GLY A 422 22.10 20.20 -44.08
C GLY A 422 21.94 21.07 -45.34
N ALA A 423 23.05 21.48 -45.97
CA ALA A 423 23.03 22.27 -47.21
C ALA A 423 22.76 21.43 -48.47
N LYS A 424 22.91 20.09 -48.41
CA LYS A 424 22.62 19.17 -49.53
C LYS A 424 21.50 18.19 -49.17
N ASP A 425 20.69 17.82 -50.16
CA ASP A 425 19.58 16.84 -50.03
C ASP A 425 20.02 15.45 -49.50
N GLU A 426 21.32 15.12 -49.57
CA GLU A 426 21.92 13.89 -49.05
C GLU A 426 21.97 13.85 -47.51
N ASP A 427 22.16 15.00 -46.86
CA ASP A 427 22.25 15.10 -45.39
C ASP A 427 20.87 14.85 -44.74
N TRP A 428 19.81 15.18 -45.46
CA TRP A 428 18.42 14.90 -45.08
C TRP A 428 18.09 13.39 -45.13
N GLN A 429 18.81 12.62 -45.95
CA GLN A 429 18.67 11.15 -45.99
C GLN A 429 19.26 10.51 -44.74
N LEU A 430 20.39 11.04 -44.24
CA LEU A 430 20.99 10.61 -42.97
C LEU A 430 20.02 10.88 -41.80
N TYR A 431 19.38 12.06 -41.78
CA TYR A 431 18.37 12.38 -40.76
C TYR A 431 17.19 11.42 -40.75
N LYS A 432 16.69 11.02 -41.92
CA LYS A 432 15.52 10.13 -42.04
C LYS A 432 15.83 8.66 -41.74
N LEU A 433 17.07 8.24 -41.98
CA LEU A 433 17.57 6.94 -41.56
C LEU A 433 17.77 6.89 -40.04
N MET A 434 18.29 7.97 -39.44
CA MET A 434 18.48 8.10 -37.99
C MET A 434 17.19 8.38 -37.20
N SER A 435 16.18 9.05 -37.79
CA SER A 435 14.93 9.38 -37.10
C SER A 435 13.94 8.21 -37.04
N LYS A 436 14.20 7.12 -37.77
CA LYS A 436 13.30 5.97 -37.82
C LYS A 436 13.55 4.97 -36.69
N ASP A 437 14.73 5.04 -36.09
CA ASP A 437 15.08 4.30 -34.87
C ASP A 437 14.73 5.11 -33.60
N ASN A 438 14.28 6.37 -33.72
CA ASN A 438 13.73 7.15 -32.60
C ASN A 438 12.30 6.74 -32.21
N ASP A 439 11.58 5.97 -33.04
CA ASP A 439 10.28 5.39 -32.67
C ASP A 439 10.45 4.01 -31.99
N ASP A 440 11.68 3.50 -31.93
CA ASP A 440 12.08 2.35 -31.12
C ASP A 440 12.85 2.91 -29.89
N ASP A 441 12.13 3.50 -28.96
CA ASP A 441 12.60 3.72 -27.58
C ASP A 441 12.93 2.34 -26.98
N ASP A 442 14.13 1.82 -27.27
CA ASP A 442 14.65 0.55 -26.78
C ASP A 442 14.94 0.56 -25.27
N ASP A 443 14.75 1.70 -24.58
CA ASP A 443 14.84 1.79 -23.12
C ASP A 443 13.66 1.10 -22.41
N ASP A 444 12.53 0.89 -23.10
CA ASP A 444 11.35 0.18 -22.56
C ASP A 444 11.20 -1.27 -23.10
N LYS A 445 12.10 -1.75 -23.97
CA LYS A 445 12.08 -3.15 -24.40
C LYS A 445 12.71 -4.02 -23.30
N PRO A 446 12.00 -5.06 -22.81
CA PRO A 446 12.56 -5.98 -21.83
C PRO A 446 13.88 -6.55 -22.35
N ASP A 447 14.89 -6.65 -21.47
CA ASP A 447 16.17 -7.31 -21.77
C ASP A 447 15.87 -8.66 -22.45
N PRO A 448 16.50 -9.01 -23.58
CA PRO A 448 16.24 -10.28 -24.26
C PRO A 448 16.30 -11.49 -23.30
N ASP A 449 17.19 -11.45 -22.30
CA ASP A 449 17.29 -12.50 -21.28
C ASP A 449 16.07 -12.52 -20.32
N GLU A 450 15.48 -11.35 -20.03
CA GLU A 450 14.29 -11.19 -19.18
C GLU A 450 13.00 -11.55 -19.95
N ALA A 451 12.93 -11.22 -21.24
CA ALA A 451 11.87 -11.66 -22.13
C ALA A 451 11.88 -13.19 -22.34
N GLU A 452 13.05 -13.79 -22.46
CA GLU A 452 13.21 -15.25 -22.57
C GLU A 452 12.87 -15.96 -21.25
N LEU A 453 13.31 -15.41 -20.10
CA LEU A 453 12.94 -15.91 -18.77
C LEU A 453 11.41 -15.89 -18.55
N ALA A 454 10.73 -14.82 -18.99
CA ALA A 454 9.28 -14.72 -18.89
C ALA A 454 8.56 -15.76 -19.76
N ARG A 455 9.05 -16.00 -20.99
CA ARG A 455 8.50 -17.06 -21.88
C ARG A 455 8.68 -18.45 -21.27
N ILE A 456 9.87 -18.78 -20.78
CA ILE A 456 10.16 -20.07 -20.16
C ILE A 456 9.34 -20.27 -18.87
N SER A 457 9.17 -19.21 -18.07
CA SER A 457 8.34 -19.25 -16.86
C SER A 457 6.87 -19.55 -17.18
N SER A 458 6.29 -18.86 -18.16
CA SER A 458 4.92 -19.10 -18.62
C SER A 458 4.76 -20.53 -19.12
N ARG A 459 5.76 -21.03 -19.86
CA ARG A 459 5.74 -22.39 -20.39
C ARG A 459 5.88 -23.46 -19.32
N LEU A 460 6.70 -23.24 -18.29
CA LEU A 460 6.80 -24.12 -17.11
C LEU A 460 5.49 -24.16 -16.32
N GLN A 461 4.80 -23.02 -16.20
CA GLN A 461 3.51 -22.94 -15.51
C GLN A 461 2.38 -23.68 -16.26
N GLU A 462 2.42 -23.68 -17.60
CA GLU A 462 1.46 -24.45 -18.43
C GLU A 462 1.65 -25.97 -18.30
N ILE A 463 2.90 -26.43 -18.18
CA ILE A 463 3.26 -27.85 -18.21
C ILE A 463 3.27 -28.47 -16.82
N ASP A 464 3.71 -27.72 -15.80
CA ASP A 464 3.92 -28.19 -14.44
C ASP A 464 3.08 -27.37 -13.43
N PRO A 465 1.96 -27.91 -12.92
CA PRO A 465 1.15 -27.25 -11.91
C PRO A 465 1.84 -27.13 -10.54
N THR A 466 2.98 -27.82 -10.32
CA THR A 466 3.80 -27.68 -9.10
C THR A 466 4.83 -26.56 -9.21
N PHE A 467 5.02 -25.98 -10.39
CA PHE A 467 5.92 -24.84 -10.59
C PHE A 467 5.29 -23.56 -10.02
N ILE A 468 5.83 -23.09 -8.90
CA ILE A 468 5.46 -21.82 -8.29
C ILE A 468 6.48 -20.77 -8.71
N PHE A 469 6.03 -19.78 -9.49
CA PHE A 469 6.83 -18.60 -9.79
C PHE A 469 7.14 -17.89 -8.47
N LYS A 470 8.40 -17.97 -8.02
CA LYS A 470 8.91 -17.12 -6.95
C LYS A 470 9.13 -15.72 -7.53
N SER A 471 8.06 -14.93 -7.58
CA SER A 471 8.21 -13.48 -7.47
C SER A 471 9.00 -13.22 -6.19
N GLU A 472 10.17 -12.58 -6.31
CA GLU A 472 11.06 -12.35 -5.17
C GLU A 472 10.34 -11.62 -4.04
N SER A 473 9.98 -12.41 -3.03
CA SER A 473 10.02 -11.98 -1.64
C SER A 473 11.49 -11.88 -1.25
N GLY A 474 12.13 -10.72 -1.48
CA GLY A 474 13.49 -10.52 -0.98
C GLY A 474 14.41 -9.49 -1.62
N SER A 475 13.96 -8.39 -2.23
CA SER A 475 14.67 -7.10 -2.13
C SER A 475 13.84 -5.96 -2.70
N SER A 476 13.68 -4.92 -1.90
CA SER A 476 12.93 -3.71 -2.25
C SER A 476 13.72 -2.84 -3.22
N SER A 477 13.46 -2.96 -4.51
CA SER A 477 13.42 -1.80 -5.41
C SER A 477 11.96 -1.54 -5.75
N ALA A 478 11.40 -0.48 -5.17
CA ALA A 478 10.00 -0.13 -5.30
C ALA A 478 9.64 0.21 -6.76
N GLU A 479 9.01 -0.73 -7.47
CA GLU A 479 7.98 -0.34 -8.43
C GLU A 479 6.87 0.38 -7.65
N PRO A 480 6.29 1.48 -8.18
CA PRO A 480 5.11 2.08 -7.55
C PRO A 480 4.03 1.01 -7.44
N PRO A 481 3.39 0.86 -6.26
CA PRO A 481 2.45 -0.23 -6.04
C PRO A 481 1.34 -0.13 -7.10
N ARG A 482 1.22 -1.14 -7.95
CA ARG A 482 0.02 -1.31 -8.77
C ARG A 482 -1.15 -1.33 -7.79
N PHE A 483 -2.05 -0.35 -7.92
CA PHE A 483 -3.17 -0.16 -7.01
C PHE A 483 -4.13 -1.36 -7.17
N ARG A 484 -3.90 -2.43 -6.43
CA ARG A 484 -4.86 -3.53 -6.34
C ARG A 484 -6.00 -3.10 -5.42
N PRO A 485 -7.27 -3.35 -5.76
CA PRO A 485 -8.36 -3.15 -4.84
C PRO A 485 -8.11 -3.94 -3.56
N LEU A 486 -8.26 -3.29 -2.40
CA LEU A 486 -8.12 -3.94 -1.10
C LEU A 486 -9.20 -5.02 -0.95
N THR A 487 -8.77 -6.25 -0.71
CA THR A 487 -9.66 -7.41 -0.54
C THR A 487 -10.15 -7.49 0.91
N LYS A 488 -11.12 -8.38 1.17
CA LYS A 488 -11.58 -8.68 2.53
C LYS A 488 -10.44 -9.08 3.46
N GLU A 489 -9.45 -9.81 2.93
CA GLU A 489 -8.28 -10.28 3.66
C GLU A 489 -7.37 -9.13 4.08
N ASP A 490 -7.26 -8.08 3.26
CA ASP A 490 -6.48 -6.88 3.61
C ASP A 490 -7.09 -6.13 4.81
N PHE A 491 -8.38 -6.34 5.14
CA PHE A 491 -9.05 -5.78 6.31
C PHE A 491 -8.99 -6.70 7.55
N GLN A 492 -8.18 -7.75 7.52
CA GLN A 492 -7.96 -8.62 8.67
C GLN A 492 -6.78 -8.12 9.51
N ILE A 493 -6.99 -8.05 10.82
CA ILE A 493 -5.98 -7.76 11.81
C ILE A 493 -5.60 -9.08 12.49
N ILE A 494 -4.42 -9.57 12.15
CA ILE A 494 -3.85 -10.79 12.73
C ILE A 494 -3.05 -10.41 13.98
N LEU A 495 -3.49 -10.94 15.13
CA LEU A 495 -2.89 -10.85 16.46
C LEU A 495 -2.14 -12.15 16.77
N GLY A 496 -0.81 -12.09 16.78
CA GLY A 496 0.05 -13.23 17.08
C GLY A 496 0.86 -12.93 18.34
N VAL A 497 2.12 -12.52 18.15
CA VAL A 497 3.06 -12.20 19.23
C VAL A 497 2.58 -11.07 20.14
N GLU A 498 1.77 -10.16 19.62
CA GLU A 498 1.25 -9.00 20.33
C GLU A 498 0.37 -9.41 21.53
N ARG A 499 -0.29 -10.58 21.43
CA ARG A 499 -1.23 -11.10 22.45
C ARG A 499 -0.59 -11.31 23.82
N PHE A 500 0.67 -11.76 23.85
CA PHE A 500 1.41 -12.00 25.09
C PHE A 500 2.56 -11.00 25.30
N ARG A 501 3.05 -10.38 24.23
CA ARG A 501 4.07 -9.33 24.33
C ARG A 501 3.55 -8.06 25.00
N CYS A 502 2.31 -7.65 24.73
CA CYS A 502 1.81 -6.40 25.29
C CYS A 502 1.55 -6.49 26.80
N PRO A 503 0.91 -7.55 27.34
CA PRO A 503 0.75 -7.69 28.78
C PRO A 503 2.06 -7.92 29.55
N GLU A 504 3.11 -8.46 28.90
CA GLU A 504 4.41 -8.70 29.55
C GLU A 504 5.04 -7.42 30.11
N ILE A 505 4.66 -6.23 29.62
CA ILE A 505 5.16 -4.95 30.15
C ILE A 505 4.83 -4.75 31.63
N LEU A 506 3.82 -5.45 32.19
CA LEU A 506 3.51 -5.44 33.61
C LEU A 506 4.62 -6.09 34.45
N PHE A 507 5.35 -7.04 33.87
CA PHE A 507 6.49 -7.72 34.50
C PHE A 507 7.84 -7.18 34.00
N ASN A 508 7.89 -6.67 32.78
CA ASN A 508 9.08 -6.07 32.19
C ASN A 508 8.79 -4.67 31.58
N PRO A 509 8.67 -3.62 32.42
CA PRO A 509 8.43 -2.24 31.98
C PRO A 509 9.45 -1.70 30.97
N ASN A 510 10.67 -2.25 30.96
CA ASN A 510 11.73 -1.84 30.04
C ASN A 510 11.38 -2.05 28.56
N LEU A 511 10.42 -2.93 28.24
CA LEU A 511 9.93 -3.14 26.87
C LEU A 511 9.34 -1.88 26.23
N ILE A 512 8.86 -0.94 27.04
CA ILE A 512 8.35 0.37 26.61
C ILE A 512 9.27 1.52 27.03
N GLY A 513 10.51 1.21 27.44
CA GLY A 513 11.52 2.20 27.84
C GLY A 513 11.30 2.79 29.24
N ILE A 514 10.48 2.17 30.09
CA ILE A 514 10.29 2.59 31.48
C ILE A 514 11.23 1.79 32.38
N ASP A 515 12.21 2.48 32.97
CA ASP A 515 13.20 1.89 33.90
C ASP A 515 12.62 1.77 35.33
N GLN A 516 11.69 0.84 35.50
CA GLN A 516 11.05 0.50 36.78
C GLN A 516 10.87 -1.02 36.91
N ALA A 517 10.77 -1.48 38.16
CA ALA A 517 10.51 -2.89 38.46
C ALA A 517 9.10 -3.32 38.02
N GLY A 518 8.99 -4.58 37.58
CA GLY A 518 7.71 -5.25 37.30
C GLY A 518 7.03 -5.81 38.55
N LEU A 519 5.81 -6.34 38.39
CA LEU A 519 4.98 -6.81 39.51
C LEU A 519 5.64 -7.88 40.39
N ASP A 520 6.32 -8.85 39.79
CA ASP A 520 7.02 -9.94 40.48
C ASP A 520 8.23 -9.45 41.28
N GLU A 521 9.06 -8.59 40.67
CA GLU A 521 10.19 -7.98 41.37
C GLU A 521 9.71 -7.05 42.50
N MET A 522 8.65 -6.26 42.26
CA MET A 522 8.04 -5.39 43.26
C MET A 522 7.56 -6.17 44.48
N ALA A 523 7.03 -7.39 44.32
CA ALA A 523 6.68 -8.26 45.43
C ALA A 523 7.91 -8.59 46.30
N GLY A 524 9.03 -8.94 45.67
CA GLY A 524 10.29 -9.17 46.38
C GLY A 524 10.83 -7.93 47.08
N ILE A 525 10.79 -6.76 46.42
CA ILE A 525 11.21 -5.48 47.02
C ILE A 525 10.33 -5.12 48.22
N SER A 526 9.01 -5.27 48.09
CA SER A 526 8.05 -4.94 49.15
C SER A 526 8.30 -5.78 50.40
N ILE A 527 8.46 -7.10 50.23
CA ILE A 527 8.77 -8.00 51.35
C ILE A 527 10.08 -7.61 52.04
N ARG A 528 11.12 -7.23 51.27
CA ARG A 528 12.41 -6.79 51.84
C ARG A 528 12.32 -5.48 52.63
N ARG A 529 11.37 -4.59 52.30
CA ARG A 529 11.17 -3.29 52.96
C ARG A 529 10.36 -3.37 54.26
N LEU A 530 9.83 -4.54 54.61
CA LEU A 530 9.05 -4.69 55.84
C LEU A 530 9.87 -4.32 57.09
N PRO A 531 9.27 -3.56 58.03
CA PRO A 531 9.99 -3.06 59.20
C PRO A 531 10.38 -4.17 60.18
N SER A 532 9.59 -5.25 60.24
CA SER A 532 9.76 -6.35 61.19
C SER A 532 10.18 -7.62 60.46
N LYS A 533 11.37 -8.17 60.76
CA LYS A 533 11.82 -9.48 60.25
C LYS A 533 11.54 -10.60 61.26
N GLY A 534 10.29 -10.69 61.71
CA GLY A 534 9.88 -11.76 62.62
C GLY A 534 10.12 -13.14 62.00
N GLN A 535 10.43 -14.14 62.82
CA GLN A 535 10.65 -15.52 62.36
C GLN A 535 9.38 -16.01 61.64
N GLY A 536 9.50 -16.34 60.34
CA GLY A 536 8.39 -16.82 59.51
C GLY A 536 7.42 -15.75 58.99
N LEU A 537 7.66 -14.45 59.20
CA LEU A 537 6.75 -13.42 58.68
C LEU A 537 6.72 -13.37 57.15
N GLU A 538 7.89 -13.49 56.50
CA GLU A 538 7.99 -13.53 55.05
C GLU A 538 7.16 -14.69 54.47
N GLU A 539 7.20 -15.86 55.13
CA GLU A 539 6.44 -17.05 54.72
C GLU A 539 4.93 -16.84 54.89
N LYS A 540 4.49 -16.19 55.97
CA LYS A 540 3.08 -15.84 56.16
C LYS A 540 2.58 -14.93 55.05
N ILE A 541 3.35 -13.89 54.71
CA ILE A 541 2.98 -12.93 53.67
C ILE A 541 2.93 -13.60 52.29
N THR A 542 3.91 -14.43 51.95
CA THR A 542 3.89 -15.16 50.66
C THR A 542 2.83 -16.25 50.61
N SER A 543 2.39 -16.76 51.75
CA SER A 543 1.29 -17.74 51.84
C SER A 543 -0.09 -17.13 51.58
N SER A 544 -0.20 -15.80 51.48
CA SER A 544 -1.44 -15.11 51.12
C SER A 544 -1.16 -13.88 50.26
N ILE A 545 -1.06 -14.10 48.95
CA ILE A 545 -0.93 -13.03 47.96
C ILE A 545 -2.28 -12.85 47.27
N LEU A 546 -2.87 -11.66 47.33
CA LEU A 546 -4.16 -11.35 46.71
C LEU A 546 -3.96 -10.49 45.46
N LEU A 547 -4.49 -10.94 44.33
CA LEU A 547 -4.54 -10.18 43.08
C LEU A 547 -5.79 -9.30 43.02
N ILE A 548 -5.60 -8.00 42.75
CA ILE A 548 -6.66 -6.99 42.73
C ILE A 548 -6.52 -6.11 41.48
N GLY A 549 -7.62 -5.59 40.94
CA GLY A 549 -7.62 -4.65 39.84
C GLY A 549 -7.91 -5.29 38.48
N GLY A 550 -8.36 -4.46 37.54
CA GLY A 550 -8.86 -4.94 36.24
C GLY A 550 -7.79 -5.62 35.37
N SER A 551 -6.52 -5.18 35.46
CA SER A 551 -5.44 -5.79 34.67
C SER A 551 -5.02 -7.16 35.20
N CYS A 552 -5.49 -7.59 36.38
CA CYS A 552 -5.24 -8.95 36.89
C CYS A 552 -6.10 -10.01 36.20
N LEU A 553 -7.12 -9.62 35.43
CA LEU A 553 -8.01 -10.54 34.70
C LEU A 553 -7.37 -11.18 33.47
N PHE A 554 -6.13 -10.83 33.14
CA PHE A 554 -5.42 -11.50 32.05
C PHE A 554 -5.22 -12.99 32.39
N PRO A 555 -5.61 -13.92 31.48
CA PRO A 555 -5.33 -15.34 31.66
C PRO A 555 -3.82 -15.56 31.79
N GLY A 556 -3.39 -16.36 32.77
CA GLY A 556 -1.98 -16.63 33.03
C GLY A 556 -1.29 -15.66 34.01
N MET A 557 -2.00 -14.66 34.53
CA MET A 557 -1.47 -13.68 35.50
C MET A 557 -0.94 -14.38 36.76
N SER A 558 -1.76 -15.27 37.35
CA SER A 558 -1.44 -15.98 38.59
C SER A 558 -0.21 -16.87 38.43
N GLU A 559 -0.13 -17.67 37.37
CA GLU A 559 0.99 -18.57 37.11
C GLU A 559 2.30 -17.83 36.83
N ARG A 560 2.25 -16.76 36.02
CA ARG A 560 3.43 -15.95 35.71
C ARG A 560 3.96 -15.21 36.93
N LEU A 561 3.06 -14.70 37.77
CA LEU A 561 3.42 -14.03 39.01
C LEU A 561 4.01 -15.01 40.01
N GLU A 562 3.42 -16.21 40.17
CA GLU A 562 3.99 -17.24 41.05
C GLU A 562 5.40 -17.61 40.60
N ALA A 563 5.60 -17.86 39.31
CA ALA A 563 6.91 -18.20 38.75
C ALA A 563 7.94 -17.09 39.01
N GLY A 564 7.56 -15.83 38.82
CA GLY A 564 8.44 -14.68 39.08
C GLY A 564 8.81 -14.54 40.56
N ILE A 565 7.82 -14.60 41.46
CA ILE A 565 8.06 -14.51 42.91
C ILE A 565 8.90 -15.69 43.38
N ARG A 566 8.62 -16.90 42.88
CA ARG A 566 9.38 -18.14 43.20
C ARG A 566 10.87 -17.98 42.90
N MET A 567 11.24 -17.35 41.78
CA MET A 567 12.65 -17.13 41.42
C MET A 567 13.39 -16.23 42.42
N THR A 568 12.68 -15.31 43.09
CA THR A 568 13.28 -14.41 44.07
C THR A 568 13.31 -14.99 45.49
N ARG A 569 12.68 -16.15 45.73
CA ARG A 569 12.46 -16.69 47.07
C ARG A 569 13.23 -17.99 47.35
N PRO A 570 13.59 -18.23 48.63
CA PRO A 570 14.24 -19.48 49.04
C PRO A 570 13.45 -20.70 48.58
N CYS A 571 14.18 -21.78 48.25
CA CYS A 571 13.55 -23.03 47.89
C CYS A 571 12.66 -23.55 49.04
N GLY A 572 11.44 -23.97 48.72
CA GLY A 572 10.48 -24.50 49.70
C GLY A 572 9.57 -23.45 50.38
N THR A 573 9.76 -22.15 50.16
CA THR A 573 8.84 -21.12 50.70
C THR A 573 7.41 -21.35 50.18
N PRO A 574 6.38 -21.38 51.04
CA PRO A 574 5.00 -21.50 50.58
C PRO A 574 4.58 -20.21 49.88
N ILE A 575 4.15 -20.33 48.62
CA ILE A 575 3.57 -19.23 47.84
C ILE A 575 2.16 -19.65 47.47
N LYS A 576 1.17 -18.83 47.82
CA LYS A 576 -0.21 -19.03 47.39
C LYS A 576 -0.76 -17.71 46.90
N ILE A 577 -1.24 -17.74 45.66
CA ILE A 577 -1.87 -16.61 45.01
C ILE A 577 -3.37 -16.86 45.02
N TYR A 578 -4.10 -15.84 45.43
CA TYR A 578 -5.55 -15.79 45.49
C TYR A 578 -6.03 -14.71 44.53
N GLU A 579 -7.08 -15.01 43.80
CA GLU A 579 -7.80 -14.02 43.02
C GLU A 579 -8.91 -13.43 43.88
N ALA A 580 -9.09 -12.12 43.83
CA ALA A 580 -10.21 -11.46 44.49
C ALA A 580 -11.55 -11.97 43.95
N SER A 581 -12.60 -11.95 44.78
CA SER A 581 -13.94 -12.39 44.39
C SER A 581 -14.45 -11.64 43.16
N ASP A 582 -14.19 -10.34 43.08
CA ASP A 582 -14.46 -9.49 41.94
C ASP A 582 -13.38 -8.39 41.89
N PRO A 583 -12.27 -8.61 41.15
CA PRO A 583 -11.12 -7.73 41.16
C PRO A 583 -11.41 -6.28 40.74
N ILE A 584 -12.55 -6.02 40.09
CA ILE A 584 -12.98 -4.70 39.63
C ILE A 584 -13.85 -4.01 40.69
N LEU A 585 -14.84 -4.71 41.25
CA LEU A 585 -15.84 -4.09 42.13
C LEU A 585 -15.54 -4.22 43.62
N ASP A 586 -14.64 -5.11 44.03
CA ASP A 586 -14.37 -5.39 45.45
C ASP A 586 -13.83 -4.16 46.21
N ALA A 587 -13.11 -3.26 45.53
CA ALA A 587 -12.68 -2.01 46.15
C ALA A 587 -13.87 -1.16 46.58
N TRP A 588 -14.89 -1.05 45.73
CA TRP A 588 -16.11 -0.30 46.03
C TRP A 588 -16.96 -1.02 47.07
N ARG A 589 -17.11 -2.35 46.97
CA ARG A 589 -17.84 -3.15 47.97
C ARG A 589 -17.19 -3.03 49.35
N GLY A 590 -15.87 -3.16 49.43
CA GLY A 590 -15.12 -2.98 50.65
C GLY A 590 -15.26 -1.59 51.25
N ALA A 591 -15.19 -0.54 50.43
CA ALA A 591 -15.41 0.83 50.85
C ALA A 591 -16.85 1.04 51.37
N SER A 592 -17.85 0.48 50.69
CA SER A 592 -19.26 0.54 51.09
C SER A 592 -19.50 -0.18 52.42
N THR A 593 -18.94 -1.37 52.60
CA THR A 593 -19.04 -2.14 53.85
C THR A 593 -18.34 -1.42 55.00
N TYR A 594 -17.17 -0.84 54.74
CA TYR A 594 -16.42 -0.06 55.72
C TYR A 594 -17.16 1.20 56.13
N ALA A 595 -17.75 1.94 55.19
CA ALA A 595 -18.53 3.14 55.48
C ALA A 595 -19.82 2.86 56.27
N ALA A 596 -20.34 1.62 56.21
CA ALA A 596 -21.50 1.19 56.99
C ALA A 596 -21.14 0.80 58.44
N ALA A 597 -19.86 0.73 58.80
CA ALA A 597 -19.43 0.35 60.14
C ALA A 597 -19.71 1.44 61.18
N MET A 598 -20.05 1.04 62.41
CA MET A 598 -20.44 1.97 63.48
C MET A 598 -19.32 2.93 63.89
N GLN A 599 -18.06 2.50 63.77
CA GLN A 599 -16.89 3.28 64.13
C GLN A 599 -16.38 4.15 62.96
N PHE A 600 -16.95 4.02 61.76
CA PHE A 600 -16.56 4.81 60.60
C PHE A 600 -16.57 6.32 60.87
N PRO A 601 -17.58 6.92 61.54
CA PRO A 601 -17.59 8.35 61.84
C PRO A 601 -16.41 8.85 62.67
N GLN A 602 -15.70 7.97 63.39
CA GLN A 602 -14.49 8.34 64.15
C GLN A 602 -13.27 8.51 63.24
N GLN A 603 -13.35 7.99 62.02
CA GLN A 603 -12.31 8.00 61.00
C GLN A 603 -12.58 9.06 59.92
N THR A 604 -13.63 9.89 60.06
CA THR A 604 -13.99 10.92 59.09
C THR A 604 -13.49 12.29 59.55
N PHE A 605 -13.33 13.18 58.59
CA PHE A 605 -12.96 14.56 58.80
C PHE A 605 -14.19 15.44 58.61
N SER A 606 -14.62 16.13 59.66
CA SER A 606 -15.83 16.96 59.60
C SER A 606 -15.56 18.31 58.93
N ARG A 607 -16.63 18.96 58.44
CA ARG A 607 -16.53 20.33 57.93
C ARG A 607 -16.05 21.33 58.98
N MET A 608 -16.38 21.11 60.25
CA MET A 608 -15.91 21.97 61.34
C MET A 608 -14.42 21.78 61.59
N ASP A 609 -13.93 20.53 61.55
CA ASP A 609 -12.49 20.25 61.62
C ASP A 609 -11.73 20.94 60.48
N TYR A 610 -12.31 20.98 59.27
CA TYR A 610 -11.74 21.71 58.13
C TYR A 610 -11.61 23.21 58.38
N TYR A 611 -12.63 23.86 58.93
CA TYR A 611 -12.56 25.29 59.22
C TYR A 611 -11.60 25.64 60.35
N GLU A 612 -11.49 24.79 61.37
CA GLU A 612 -10.63 25.05 62.52
C GLU A 612 -9.16 24.71 62.25
N LYS A 613 -8.91 23.56 61.61
CA LYS A 613 -7.56 22.98 61.49
C LYS A 613 -6.97 23.16 60.09
N GLY A 614 -7.81 23.52 59.11
CA GLY A 614 -7.39 23.78 57.74
C GLY A 614 -6.86 22.55 57.00
N GLU A 615 -6.14 22.82 55.93
CA GLU A 615 -5.58 21.83 55.01
C GLU A 615 -4.49 20.95 55.64
N ASP A 616 -3.75 21.47 56.63
CA ASP A 616 -2.60 20.79 57.20
C ASP A 616 -2.98 19.55 58.02
N TRP A 617 -4.21 19.49 58.56
CA TRP A 617 -4.70 18.30 59.24
C TRP A 617 -4.88 17.09 58.31
N LEU A 618 -5.16 17.33 57.01
CA LEU A 618 -5.24 16.27 56.01
C LEU A 618 -3.86 15.62 55.74
N ARG A 619 -2.76 16.25 56.15
CA ARG A 619 -1.40 15.66 56.07
C ARG A 619 -1.20 14.54 57.07
N SER A 620 -1.75 14.69 58.27
CA SER A 620 -1.67 13.71 59.36
C SER A 620 -2.79 12.68 59.34
N TYR A 621 -3.70 12.77 58.36
CA TYR A 621 -4.84 11.89 58.27
C TYR A 621 -4.44 10.51 57.74
N GLU A 622 -4.58 9.50 58.60
CA GLU A 622 -4.35 8.09 58.27
C GLU A 622 -5.61 7.28 58.59
N LEU A 623 -6.21 6.69 57.56
CA LEU A 623 -7.34 5.79 57.71
C LEU A 623 -6.88 4.42 58.21
N ARG A 624 -7.49 3.92 59.28
CA ARG A 624 -7.30 2.54 59.74
C ARG A 624 -8.33 1.61 59.12
N TYR A 625 -7.90 0.53 58.50
CA TYR A 625 -8.81 -0.38 57.77
C TYR A 625 -9.39 -1.48 58.67
N THR A 626 -8.84 -1.67 59.87
CA THR A 626 -9.42 -2.47 60.94
C THR A 626 -10.29 -1.59 61.83
N ILE A 627 -11.59 -1.89 61.84
CA ILE A 627 -12.61 -1.25 62.66
C ILE A 627 -13.27 -2.31 63.55
#